data_AF-A0A318XN78-F1
#
_entry.id   AF-A0A318XN78-F1
#
_cell.length_a   1.000
_cell.length_b   1.000
_cell.length_c   1.000
_cell.angle_alpha   90.00
_cell.angle_beta   90.00
_cell.angle_gamma   90.00
#
_symmetry.space_group_name_H-M   'P 1'
#
loop_
_entity.id
_entity.type
_entity.pdbx_description
1 polymer ?
#
loop_
_entity_poly.entity_id
_entity_poly.type
_entity_poly.pdbx_seq_one_letter_code
_entity_poly.pdbx_strand_id
1 'polypeptide(L)' 'MENKNVMLNKEVELLKNELYYLLENEPWAKHDILILSKRLDSLILEFYNFD' A
#
# COMPACT_ATOMS: atom_id res chain seq x y z
N MET A 1 -9.94 16.20 9.60
CA MET A 1 -9.96 14.76 9.22
C MET A 1 -9.88 14.54 7.72
N GLU A 2 -10.65 15.25 6.87
CA GLU A 2 -10.66 15.04 5.41
C GLU A 2 -9.29 15.03 4.73
N ASN A 3 -8.39 15.95 5.06
CA ASN A 3 -7.10 16.09 4.38
C ASN A 3 -6.16 14.88 4.59
N LYS A 4 -6.21 14.27 5.79
CA LYS A 4 -5.38 13.10 6.13
C LYS A 4 -5.88 11.84 5.43
N ASN A 5 -7.19 11.65 5.33
CA ASN A 5 -7.79 10.52 4.60
C ASN A 5 -7.54 10.62 3.10
N VAL A 6 -7.60 11.83 2.52
CA VAL A 6 -7.27 12.04 1.10
C VAL A 6 -5.80 11.73 0.81
N MET A 7 -4.88 12.12 1.69
CA MET A 7 -3.47 11.76 1.56
C MET A 7 -3.24 10.25 1.69
N LEU A 8 -3.87 9.59 2.67
CA LEU A 8 -3.71 8.16 2.90
C LEU A 8 -4.30 7.32 1.77
N ASN A 9 -5.44 7.74 1.20
CA ASN A 9 -6.00 7.11 0.00
C ASN A 9 -5.07 7.18 -1.21
N LYS A 10 -4.41 8.33 -1.43
CA LYS A 10 -3.43 8.48 -2.52
C LYS A 10 -2.21 7.60 -2.31
N GLU A 11 -1.70 7.51 -1.08
CA GLU A 11 -0.58 6.62 -0.75
C GLU A 11 -0.95 5.15 -1.01
N VAL A 12 -2.15 4.73 -0.59
CA VAL A 12 -2.65 3.36 -0.83
C VAL A 12 -2.78 3.05 -2.31
N GLU A 13 -3.31 3.95 -3.14
CA GLU A 13 -3.40 3.72 -4.59
C GLU A 13 -2.03 3.59 -5.25
N LEU A 14 -1.07 4.44 -4.88
CA LEU A 14 0.29 4.37 -5.42
C LEU A 14 0.94 3.02 -5.11
N LEU A 15 0.87 2.59 -3.85
CA LEU A 15 1.45 1.31 -3.40
C LEU A 15 0.78 0.10 -4.07
N LYS A 16 -0.54 0.16 -4.30
CA LYS A 16 -1.25 -0.90 -5.04
C LYS A 16 -0.77 -0.99 -6.49
N ASN A 17 -0.65 0.14 -7.18
CA ASN A 17 -0.19 0.16 -8.57
C ASN A 17 1.23 -0.39 -8.70
N GLU A 18 2.13 -0.02 -7.77
CA GLU A 18 3.49 -0.55 -7.73
C GLU A 18 3.52 -2.06 -7.45
N LEU A 19 2.72 -2.52 -6.49
CA LEU A 19 2.59 -3.95 -6.19
C LEU A 19 2.09 -4.75 -7.39
N TYR A 20 1.07 -4.27 -8.10
CA TYR A 20 0.54 -4.93 -9.30
C TYR A 20 1.56 -4.93 -10.43
N TYR A 21 2.26 -3.82 -10.64
CA TYR A 21 3.34 -3.77 -11.62
C TYR A 21 4.41 -4.83 -11.35
N LEU A 22 4.87 -4.95 -10.11
CA LEU A 22 5.88 -5.97 -9.74
C LEU A 22 5.34 -7.39 -9.89
N LEU A 23 4.09 -7.65 -9.52
CA LEU A 23 3.49 -8.97 -9.68
C LEU A 23 3.37 -9.39 -11.16
N GLU A 24 3.05 -8.44 -12.05
CA GLU A 24 2.87 -8.69 -13.48
C GLU A 24 4.20 -8.78 -14.23
N ASN A 25 5.16 -7.90 -13.91
CA ASN A 25 6.36 -7.69 -14.71
C ASN A 25 7.64 -8.26 -14.06
N GLU A 26 7.68 -8.32 -12.73
CA GLU A 26 8.87 -8.71 -11.96
C GLU A 26 8.54 -9.70 -10.81
N PRO A 27 7.90 -10.86 -11.07
CA PRO A 27 7.46 -11.78 -10.02
C PRO A 27 8.62 -12.40 -9.21
N TRP A 28 9.86 -12.23 -9.66
CA TRP A 28 11.07 -12.59 -8.91
C TRP A 28 11.44 -11.58 -7.82
N ALA A 29 10.91 -10.36 -7.84
CA ALA A 29 11.09 -9.30 -6.83
C ALA A 29 10.29 -9.59 -5.54
N LYS A 30 10.36 -10.84 -5.07
CA LYS A 30 9.56 -11.37 -3.94
C LYS A 30 9.77 -10.58 -2.65
N HIS A 31 10.96 -10.02 -2.46
CA HIS A 31 11.27 -9.24 -1.27
C HIS A 31 10.52 -7.89 -1.28
N ASP A 32 10.56 -7.19 -2.41
CA ASP A 32 9.91 -5.89 -2.59
C ASP A 32 8.37 -6.04 -2.56
N ILE A 33 7.85 -7.07 -3.23
CA ILE A 33 6.42 -7.44 -3.17
C ILE A 33 5.98 -7.69 -1.71
N LEU A 34 6.80 -8.38 -0.91
CA LEU A 34 6.49 -8.64 0.51
C LEU A 34 6.52 -7.35 1.34
N ILE A 35 7.49 -6.47 1.10
CA ILE A 35 7.58 -5.18 1.79
C ILE A 35 6.36 -4.32 1.49
N LEU A 36 5.98 -4.18 0.21
CA LEU A 36 4.82 -3.40 -0.21
C LEU A 36 3.52 -3.97 0.37
N SER A 37 3.36 -5.30 0.36
CA SER A 37 2.21 -5.97 0.98
C SER A 37 2.09 -5.64 2.48
N LYS A 38 3.19 -5.75 3.24
CA LYS A 38 3.20 -5.40 4.67
C LYS A 38 2.90 -3.93 4.95
N ARG A 39 3.36 -3.03 4.07
CA ARG A 39 3.09 -1.59 4.20
C ARG A 39 1.60 -1.32 3.96
N LEU A 40 0.99 -1.95 2.96
CA LEU A 40 -0.45 -1.85 2.71
C LEU A 40 -1.26 -2.37 3.91
N ASP A 41 -0.89 -3.51 4.49
CA ASP A 41 -1.54 -4.03 5.70
C ASP A 41 -1.44 -3.05 6.87
N SER A 42 -0.27 -2.43 7.05
CA SER A 42 -0.07 -1.41 8.09
C SER A 42 -0.96 -0.19 7.88
N LEU A 43 -1.08 0.30 6.64
CA LEU A 43 -1.95 1.42 6.31
C LEU A 43 -3.44 1.10 6.52
N ILE A 44 -3.85 -0.15 6.27
CA ILE A 44 -5.21 -0.62 6.57
C ILE A 44 -5.46 -0.57 8.08
N LEU A 45 -4.51 -1.06 8.89
CA LEU A 45 -4.61 -0.98 10.34
C LEU A 45 -4.61 0.47 10.85
N GLU A 46 -3.81 1.36 10.25
CA GLU A 46 -3.84 2.79 10.55
C GLU A 46 -5.21 3.40 10.24
N PHE A 47 -5.85 2.99 9.14
CA PHE A 47 -7.22 3.40 8.79
C PHE A 47 -8.26 2.97 9.83
N TYR A 48 -8.16 1.74 10.33
CA TYR A 48 -9.09 1.21 11.34
C TYR A 48 -8.79 1.71 12.76
N ASN A 49 -7.54 2.08 13.06
CA ASN A 49 -7.14 2.68 14.33
C ASN A 49 -7.38 4.21 14.38
N PHE A 50 -8.07 4.79 13.39
CA PHE A 50 -8.68 6.10 13.55
C PHE A 50 -9.92 5.98 14.46
N ASP A 51 -9.69 6.12 15.76
CA ASP A 51 -10.68 6.62 16.73
C ASP A 51 -10.83 8.15 16.60
#